data_AF-A0A6P1MGP8-F1
#
_entry.id   AF-A0A6P1MGP8-F1
#
_cell.length_a   1.000
_cell.length_b   1.000
_cell.length_c   1.000
_cell.angle_alpha   90.00
_cell.angle_beta   90.00
_cell.angle_gamma   90.00
#
_symmetry.space_group_name_H-M   'P 1'
#
loop_
_entity.id
_entity.type
_entity.pdbx_description
1 polymer ?
#
loop_
_entity_poly.entity_id
_entity_poly.type
_entity_poly.pdbx_seq_one_letter_code
_entity_poly.pdbx_strand_id
1 'polypeptide(L)'
;MWKLKRSKSSNPAGSLKKKTIAASTEAAAISIGIHALLIILAGSIVAIKYVQKRDASFSGENVSRPKLERRQLQMPVKVQNLQKKSRRPKVTTRMASVSQASFSLPDMMGMGDLGSAGFDRSGGADRSLSSMGSAGSLGFGVSGVNFFGAKSKGEKMVFILDANKLMVEDRKGGYFTYKFAKDRLIEMINGMSSATLFNVMVYSGNTTVMFRSKLVPATPENREAVKQWIAPLNSTPSVVARLNRLPGTYREPRKYEDSPLYHLFGWVRPIQAAMEQRADNIFVLCSGYGIPRPSKEFLLKKYDVDSEEEWLESRGWGADRVAGYERKRAEILARARQKLAEENRARQAGGQPPKIVQDWWYYIRNELKWDWQSMPHLYELAPNNIVEPDWVIEHFEAVCRFNYAPQKLPNPAIHIVKLIAEDGTPIEPPGNEGCAYRFVSLKKIPRAFKGRFELLKGAKTMEDILKNNDLSDD
;
A
#
# COMPACT_ATOMS: atom_id res chain seq x y z
N MET A 1 -0.63 -48.14 -68.05
CA MET A 1 -2.02 -47.96 -67.57
C MET A 1 -1.93 -47.61 -66.09
N TRP A 2 -2.34 -46.42 -65.66
CA TRP A 2 -3.01 -46.09 -64.38
C TRP A 2 -3.13 -44.57 -64.26
N LYS A 3 -4.36 -44.07 -64.39
CA LYS A 3 -4.74 -42.66 -64.37
C LYS A 3 -5.13 -42.25 -62.94
N LEU A 4 -4.67 -41.07 -62.52
CA LEU A 4 -5.14 -40.35 -61.35
C LEU A 4 -6.67 -40.15 -61.39
N LYS A 5 -7.33 -40.42 -60.26
CA LYS A 5 -8.73 -40.02 -60.02
C LYS A 5 -8.75 -38.97 -58.91
N ARG A 6 -8.94 -37.70 -59.28
CA ARG A 6 -9.25 -36.61 -58.36
C ARG A 6 -10.66 -36.83 -57.80
N SER A 7 -10.76 -36.95 -56.48
CA SER A 7 -12.02 -36.97 -55.74
C SER A 7 -12.52 -35.53 -55.56
N LYS A 8 -13.74 -35.26 -56.06
CA LYS A 8 -14.53 -34.07 -55.74
C LYS A 8 -15.27 -34.37 -54.43
N SER A 9 -14.94 -33.69 -53.32
CA SER A 9 -15.82 -33.65 -52.15
C SER A 9 -16.79 -32.48 -52.28
N SER A 10 -18.06 -32.81 -52.50
CA SER A 10 -19.19 -31.88 -52.44
C SER A 10 -19.46 -31.45 -50.99
N ASN A 11 -19.46 -30.15 -50.74
CA ASN A 11 -20.03 -29.55 -49.52
C ASN A 11 -21.56 -29.77 -49.50
N PRO A 12 -22.14 -30.31 -48.42
CA PRO A 12 -23.56 -30.09 -48.13
C PRO A 12 -23.68 -28.84 -47.25
N ALA A 13 -24.10 -27.73 -47.84
CA ALA A 13 -24.60 -26.58 -47.11
C ALA A 13 -25.93 -26.97 -46.43
N GLY A 14 -25.84 -27.45 -45.18
CA GLY A 14 -26.99 -27.65 -44.31
C GLY A 14 -27.52 -26.32 -43.80
N SER A 15 -28.71 -25.93 -44.25
CA SER A 15 -29.45 -24.79 -43.72
C SER A 15 -29.82 -25.03 -42.25
N LEU A 16 -29.11 -24.41 -41.31
CA LEU A 16 -29.51 -24.37 -39.91
C LEU A 16 -30.74 -23.47 -39.78
N LYS A 17 -31.93 -24.08 -39.71
CA LYS A 17 -33.16 -23.41 -39.28
C LYS A 17 -32.95 -22.88 -37.86
N LYS A 18 -32.95 -21.55 -37.69
CA LYS A 18 -33.05 -20.89 -36.37
C LYS A 18 -34.35 -21.35 -35.70
N LYS A 19 -34.25 -22.25 -34.71
CA LYS A 19 -35.32 -22.43 -33.72
C LYS A 19 -35.23 -21.26 -32.74
N THR A 20 -36.08 -20.25 -32.95
CA THR A 20 -36.41 -19.28 -31.90
C THR A 20 -37.11 -20.05 -30.79
N ILE A 21 -36.41 -20.24 -29.67
CA ILE A 21 -37.05 -20.67 -28.42
C ILE A 21 -37.83 -19.46 -27.93
N ALA A 22 -39.13 -19.43 -28.22
CA ALA A 22 -40.05 -18.53 -27.55
C ALA A 22 -40.09 -18.96 -26.08
N ALA A 23 -39.39 -18.22 -25.22
CA ALA A 23 -39.64 -18.29 -23.79
C ALA A 23 -41.08 -17.82 -23.58
N SER A 24 -41.97 -18.74 -23.17
CA SER A 24 -43.35 -18.39 -22.88
C SER A 24 -43.35 -17.32 -21.78
N THR A 25 -44.13 -16.26 -21.97
CA THR A 25 -44.33 -15.16 -21.03
C THR A 25 -44.70 -15.65 -19.62
N GLU A 26 -45.28 -16.84 -19.51
CA GLU A 26 -45.60 -17.53 -18.27
C GLU A 26 -44.35 -17.97 -17.47
N ALA A 27 -43.32 -18.51 -18.14
CA ALA A 27 -42.08 -18.93 -17.47
C ALA A 27 -41.27 -17.73 -16.94
N ALA A 28 -41.31 -16.61 -17.65
CA ALA A 28 -40.71 -15.36 -17.20
C ALA A 28 -41.45 -14.78 -15.98
N ALA A 29 -42.79 -14.81 -15.99
CA ALA A 29 -43.60 -14.34 -14.87
C ALA A 29 -43.37 -15.18 -13.59
N ILE A 30 -43.29 -16.50 -13.72
CA ILE A 30 -43.00 -17.41 -12.59
C ILE A 30 -41.60 -17.13 -12.02
N SER A 31 -40.60 -16.95 -12.89
CA SER A 31 -39.23 -16.62 -12.45
C SER A 31 -39.15 -15.30 -11.70
N ILE A 32 -39.84 -14.26 -12.18
CA ILE A 32 -39.92 -12.96 -11.50
C ILE A 32 -40.61 -13.09 -10.14
N GLY A 33 -41.69 -13.87 -10.06
CA GLY A 33 -42.39 -14.14 -8.80
C GLY A 33 -41.49 -14.81 -7.75
N ILE A 34 -40.69 -15.80 -8.16
CA ILE A 34 -39.74 -16.49 -7.27
C ILE A 34 -38.66 -15.52 -6.78
N HIS A 35 -38.11 -14.69 -7.65
CA HIS A 35 -37.07 -13.73 -7.25
C HIS A 35 -37.60 -12.66 -6.30
N ALA A 36 -38.81 -12.14 -6.54
CA ALA A 36 -39.46 -11.20 -5.63
C ALA A 36 -39.68 -11.81 -4.25
N LEU A 37 -40.10 -13.07 -4.19
CA LEU A 37 -40.34 -13.79 -2.93
C LEU A 37 -39.03 -14.03 -2.16
N LEU A 38 -37.95 -14.38 -2.85
CA LEU A 38 -36.61 -14.54 -2.25
C LEU A 38 -36.06 -13.21 -1.70
N ILE A 39 -36.27 -12.10 -2.39
CA ILE A 39 -35.84 -10.77 -1.93
C ILE A 39 -36.59 -10.37 -0.66
N ILE A 40 -37.91 -10.60 -0.61
CA ILE A 40 -38.73 -10.31 0.57
C ILE A 40 -38.28 -11.17 1.77
N LEU A 41 -38.01 -12.47 1.54
CA LEU A 41 -37.55 -13.37 2.59
C LEU A 41 -36.18 -12.93 3.15
N ALA A 42 -35.22 -12.62 2.26
CA ALA A 42 -33.89 -12.16 2.65
C ALA A 42 -33.94 -10.81 3.37
N GLY A 43 -34.74 -9.86 2.87
CA GLY A 43 -34.95 -8.56 3.51
C GLY A 43 -35.56 -8.70 4.90
N SER A 44 -36.50 -9.62 5.09
CA SER A 44 -37.17 -9.88 6.37
C SER A 44 -36.20 -10.47 7.40
N ILE A 45 -35.32 -11.39 7.00
CA ILE A 45 -34.27 -11.95 7.86
C ILE A 45 -33.29 -10.87 8.32
N VAL A 46 -32.89 -9.97 7.42
CA VAL A 46 -31.99 -8.85 7.74
C VAL A 46 -32.66 -7.86 8.70
N ALA A 47 -33.93 -7.52 8.47
CA ALA A 47 -34.70 -6.63 9.33
C ALA A 47 -34.83 -7.20 10.75
N ILE A 48 -35.16 -8.50 10.90
CA ILE A 48 -35.24 -9.15 12.22
C ILE A 48 -33.88 -9.11 12.94
N LYS A 49 -32.78 -9.40 12.24
CA LYS A 49 -31.43 -9.35 12.83
C LYS A 49 -31.01 -7.94 13.24
N TYR A 50 -31.49 -6.91 12.55
CA TYR A 50 -31.13 -5.52 12.85
C TYR A 50 -31.96 -4.96 14.02
N VAL A 51 -33.26 -5.26 14.07
CA VAL A 51 -34.18 -4.78 15.12
C VAL A 51 -33.92 -5.47 16.47
N GLN A 52 -33.38 -6.70 16.48
CA GLN A 52 -33.03 -7.42 17.72
C GLN A 52 -31.63 -7.09 18.28
N LYS A 53 -30.86 -6.17 17.67
CA LYS A 53 -29.67 -5.65 18.34
C LYS A 53 -30.11 -4.78 19.53
N ARG A 54 -30.24 -5.41 20.70
CA ARG A 54 -30.34 -4.67 21.95
C ARG A 54 -29.07 -3.86 22.13
N ASP A 55 -29.21 -2.56 22.32
CA ASP A 55 -28.11 -1.73 22.81
C ASP A 55 -27.60 -2.36 24.10
N ALA A 56 -26.30 -2.68 24.12
CA ALA A 56 -25.63 -3.19 25.30
C ALA A 56 -25.56 -2.06 26.33
N SER A 57 -26.63 -1.87 27.11
CA SER A 57 -26.57 -1.06 28.31
C SER A 57 -25.79 -1.84 29.35
N PHE A 58 -24.62 -1.32 29.73
CA PHE A 58 -23.86 -1.83 30.86
C PHE A 58 -24.64 -1.53 32.14
N SER A 59 -25.47 -2.48 32.57
CA SER A 59 -25.93 -2.53 33.95
C SER A 59 -24.81 -3.16 34.77
N GLY A 60 -24.06 -2.32 35.49
CA GLY A 60 -23.10 -2.78 36.48
C GLY A 60 -23.84 -3.42 37.64
N GLU A 61 -24.07 -4.73 37.58
CA GLU A 61 -24.55 -5.46 38.73
C GLU A 61 -23.50 -5.38 39.83
N ASN A 62 -23.90 -4.84 40.98
CA ASN A 62 -23.03 -4.59 42.11
C ASN A 62 -22.72 -5.93 42.79
N VAL A 63 -21.79 -6.69 42.22
CA VAL A 63 -21.36 -7.98 42.78
C VAL A 63 -20.60 -7.69 44.08
N SER A 64 -21.28 -7.86 45.21
CA SER A 64 -20.66 -7.91 46.53
C SER A 64 -19.69 -9.09 46.58
N ARG A 65 -18.41 -8.82 46.35
CA ARG A 65 -17.36 -9.83 46.47
C ARG A 65 -17.19 -10.16 47.95
N PRO A 66 -17.25 -11.45 48.36
CA PRO A 66 -16.93 -11.81 49.73
C PRO A 66 -15.48 -11.40 50.02
N LYS A 67 -15.29 -10.56 51.05
CA LYS A 67 -13.96 -10.15 51.52
C LYS A 67 -13.26 -11.40 52.08
N LEU A 68 -12.29 -11.91 51.34
CA LEU A 68 -11.33 -12.89 51.86
C LEU A 68 -10.54 -12.22 52.99
N GLU A 69 -10.72 -12.70 54.22
CA GLU A 69 -9.88 -12.28 55.34
C GLU A 69 -8.44 -12.68 55.08
N ARG A 70 -7.54 -11.70 55.14
CA ARG A 70 -6.10 -11.92 54.97
C ARG A 70 -5.60 -12.77 56.13
N ARG A 71 -5.20 -14.01 55.85
CA ARG A 71 -4.44 -14.84 56.79
C ARG A 71 -3.18 -14.08 57.20
N GLN A 72 -3.09 -13.72 58.47
CA GLN A 72 -1.89 -13.12 59.03
C GLN A 72 -0.80 -14.20 59.10
N LEU A 73 0.20 -14.08 58.23
CA LEU A 73 1.40 -14.90 58.31
C LEU A 73 2.19 -14.48 59.55
N GLN A 74 2.15 -15.29 60.60
CA GLN A 74 3.07 -15.16 61.73
C GLN A 74 4.45 -15.65 61.28
N MET A 75 5.27 -14.75 60.74
CA MET A 75 6.69 -15.00 60.57
C MET A 75 7.44 -14.61 61.84
N PRO A 76 8.14 -15.53 62.51
CA PRO A 76 9.05 -15.16 63.59
C PRO A 76 10.25 -14.38 63.01
N VAL A 77 10.26 -13.07 63.24
CA VAL A 77 11.36 -12.18 62.89
C VAL A 77 12.50 -12.41 63.87
N LYS A 78 13.54 -13.16 63.45
CA LYS A 78 14.87 -13.03 64.08
C LYS A 78 15.50 -11.74 63.56
N VAL A 79 15.34 -10.67 64.32
CA VAL A 79 16.03 -9.39 64.13
C VAL A 79 17.51 -9.60 64.46
N GLN A 80 18.33 -9.83 63.44
CA GLN A 80 19.77 -9.57 63.52
C GLN A 80 20.03 -8.17 62.96
N ASN A 81 20.55 -7.32 63.84
CA ASN A 81 20.88 -5.93 63.60
C ASN A 81 21.83 -5.76 62.40
N LEU A 82 21.29 -5.41 61.24
CA LEU A 82 22.03 -4.81 60.12
C LEU A 82 21.63 -3.34 59.98
N GLN A 83 21.79 -2.59 61.07
CA GLN A 83 21.86 -1.14 61.01
C GLN A 83 23.30 -0.72 60.70
N LYS A 84 23.41 0.22 59.74
CA LYS A 84 24.58 1.05 59.40
C LYS A 84 25.65 0.42 58.50
N LYS A 85 25.37 0.38 57.18
CA LYS A 85 26.33 0.86 56.16
C LYS A 85 25.58 1.59 55.04
N SER A 86 25.29 2.87 55.27
CA SER A 86 25.07 3.82 54.19
C SER A 86 26.39 4.06 53.46
N ARG A 87 26.47 3.63 52.20
CA ARG A 87 27.44 4.16 51.24
C ARG A 87 26.70 4.47 49.95
N ARG A 88 26.39 5.75 49.76
CA ARG A 88 25.96 6.30 48.47
C ARG A 88 27.02 5.90 47.41
N PRO A 89 26.64 5.35 46.26
CA PRO A 89 27.59 5.08 45.19
C PRO A 89 28.17 6.40 44.69
N LYS A 90 29.51 6.55 44.73
CA LYS A 90 30.21 7.63 44.04
C LYS A 90 30.08 7.37 42.53
N VAL A 91 29.22 8.13 41.87
CA VAL A 91 29.17 8.20 40.40
C VAL A 91 30.52 8.71 39.92
N THR A 92 31.30 7.85 39.28
CA THR A 92 32.50 8.26 38.55
C THR A 92 32.08 8.60 37.13
N THR A 93 32.02 9.89 36.81
CA THR A 93 31.90 10.37 35.45
C THR A 93 33.16 9.99 34.69
N ARG A 94 33.12 8.91 33.90
CA ARG A 94 34.17 8.59 32.93
C ARG A 94 33.75 9.06 31.54
N MET A 95 34.60 9.94 31.02
CA MET A 95 34.83 10.28 29.61
C MET A 95 33.69 10.98 28.85
N ALA A 96 33.66 12.30 29.00
CA ALA A 96 33.29 13.17 27.88
C ALA A 96 34.38 13.03 26.81
N SER A 97 34.04 12.42 25.68
CA SER A 97 34.86 12.50 24.48
C SER A 97 34.80 13.93 23.94
N VAL A 98 36.00 14.45 23.71
CA VAL A 98 36.31 15.77 23.19
C VAL A 98 35.63 15.96 21.83
N SER A 99 34.68 16.89 21.73
CA SER A 99 34.34 17.52 20.44
C SER A 99 35.13 18.81 20.34
N GLN A 100 36.30 18.75 19.71
CA GLN A 100 36.95 19.94 19.18
C GLN A 100 36.32 20.26 17.83
N ALA A 101 35.48 21.28 17.81
CA ALA A 101 35.29 22.16 16.66
C ALA A 101 34.65 23.47 17.18
N SER A 102 35.50 24.40 17.60
CA SER A 102 35.14 25.81 17.75
C SER A 102 34.88 26.38 16.36
N PHE A 103 33.61 26.53 15.98
CA PHE A 103 33.22 27.32 14.82
C PHE A 103 32.67 28.65 15.32
N SER A 104 33.45 29.70 15.17
CA SER A 104 33.05 31.08 15.48
C SER A 104 32.12 31.57 14.38
N LEU A 105 30.83 31.75 14.69
CA LEU A 105 29.92 32.53 13.83
C LEU A 105 30.07 34.03 14.20
N PRO A 106 30.08 34.95 13.21
CA PRO A 106 30.12 36.38 13.47
C PRO A 106 28.83 36.88 14.12
N ASP A 107 29.00 37.81 15.07
CA ASP A 107 27.93 38.57 15.70
C ASP A 107 27.21 39.45 14.66
N MET A 108 25.91 39.21 14.45
CA MET A 108 25.01 40.18 13.84
C MET A 108 24.02 40.64 14.90
N MET A 109 24.40 41.68 15.64
CA MET A 109 23.48 42.56 16.33
C MET A 109 22.68 43.37 15.31
N GLY A 110 21.36 43.46 15.49
CA GLY A 110 20.60 44.64 15.08
C GLY A 110 19.26 44.37 14.40
N MET A 111 18.18 44.52 15.18
CA MET A 111 16.83 44.96 14.79
C MET A 111 16.00 44.03 13.86
N GLY A 112 14.73 43.73 14.13
CA GLY A 112 13.80 44.34 15.06
C GLY A 112 12.64 43.42 15.41
N ASP A 113 12.13 43.71 16.60
CA ASP A 113 10.92 43.21 17.23
C ASP A 113 9.70 43.35 16.32
N LEU A 114 8.98 42.26 16.11
CA LEU A 114 7.56 42.22 15.72
C LEU A 114 6.94 40.88 16.15
N GLY A 115 6.33 40.87 17.34
CA GLY A 115 4.96 40.37 17.50
C GLY A 115 4.75 38.86 17.69
N SER A 116 4.93 38.41 18.93
CA SER A 116 4.03 37.54 19.72
C SER A 116 2.96 36.70 18.98
N ALA A 117 3.17 35.37 18.93
CA ALA A 117 2.15 34.37 19.25
C ALA A 117 2.81 33.02 19.59
N GLY A 118 2.95 32.76 20.90
CA GLY A 118 3.15 31.47 21.57
C GLY A 118 3.78 30.30 20.79
N PHE A 119 5.11 30.17 20.90
CA PHE A 119 5.75 28.87 20.77
C PHE A 119 6.68 28.69 21.97
N ASP A 120 6.14 28.03 23.00
CA ASP A 120 6.86 27.77 24.24
C ASP A 120 8.12 26.96 23.97
N ARG A 121 9.23 27.56 24.39
CA ARG A 121 10.52 26.92 24.54
C ARG A 121 10.42 25.98 25.74
N SER A 122 10.42 24.67 25.51
CA SER A 122 10.92 23.72 26.52
C SER A 122 12.07 22.90 25.92
N GLY A 123 13.29 23.40 26.11
CA GLY A 123 14.44 22.53 26.18
C GLY A 123 14.36 21.72 27.48
N GLY A 124 14.58 20.41 27.39
CA GLY A 124 14.78 19.55 28.55
C GLY A 124 13.90 18.30 28.58
N ALA A 125 14.58 17.16 28.63
CA ALA A 125 14.09 15.85 29.04
C ALA A 125 13.04 15.17 28.14
N ASP A 126 13.56 14.29 27.29
CA ASP A 126 13.07 12.92 27.06
C ASP A 126 11.74 12.57 27.78
N ARG A 127 10.62 12.80 27.09
CA ARG A 127 9.30 12.33 27.51
C ARG A 127 9.02 10.90 27.00
N SER A 128 10.02 10.03 26.95
CA SER A 128 9.82 8.58 26.75
C SER A 128 9.42 7.83 28.04
N LEU A 129 9.16 8.53 29.15
CA LEU A 129 8.88 7.90 30.46
C LEU A 129 7.39 7.83 30.85
N SER A 130 6.45 7.94 29.92
CA SER A 130 5.01 7.83 30.21
C SER A 130 4.37 6.47 29.84
N SER A 131 5.16 5.44 29.50
CA SER A 131 4.65 4.09 29.22
C SER A 131 5.25 3.00 30.12
N MET A 132 5.48 3.29 31.41
CA MET A 132 6.02 2.31 32.34
C MET A 132 4.92 1.76 33.27
N GLY A 133 4.22 0.74 32.77
CA GLY A 133 3.11 0.08 33.45
C GLY A 133 3.02 -1.42 33.18
N SER A 134 4.14 -2.15 33.13
CA SER A 134 4.23 -3.55 33.58
C SER A 134 5.70 -3.97 33.71
N ALA A 135 6.04 -4.63 34.82
CA ALA A 135 7.38 -5.11 35.10
C ALA A 135 7.73 -6.28 34.16
N GLY A 136 8.87 -6.20 33.46
CA GLY A 136 9.52 -7.40 32.89
C GLY A 136 10.23 -7.32 31.54
N SER A 137 10.34 -6.16 30.87
CA SER A 137 11.19 -6.05 29.67
C SER A 137 11.74 -4.62 29.52
N LEU A 138 13.07 -4.46 29.61
CA LEU A 138 13.76 -3.23 29.25
C LEU A 138 13.75 -3.09 27.72
N GLY A 139 12.62 -2.63 27.17
CA GLY A 139 12.41 -2.38 25.74
C GLY A 139 13.07 -1.09 25.25
N PHE A 140 14.38 -0.95 25.41
CA PHE A 140 15.13 0.18 24.84
C PHE A 140 15.18 0.05 23.30
N GLY A 141 14.33 0.81 22.59
CA GLY A 141 14.41 0.97 21.13
C GLY A 141 13.25 0.42 20.30
N VAL A 142 12.23 -0.15 20.95
CA VAL A 142 10.99 -0.58 20.28
C VAL A 142 10.05 0.62 20.13
N SER A 143 9.74 1.02 18.88
CA SER A 143 8.75 2.06 18.61
C SER A 143 7.41 1.47 18.21
N GLY A 144 6.32 2.04 18.72
CA GLY A 144 4.98 1.84 18.19
C GLY A 144 4.69 2.84 17.06
N VAL A 145 4.08 2.36 15.98
CA VAL A 145 3.76 3.16 14.78
C VAL A 145 2.35 2.85 14.31
N ASN A 146 1.62 3.87 13.84
CA ASN A 146 0.28 3.76 13.26
C ASN A 146 0.22 4.48 11.90
N PHE A 147 0.40 3.73 10.80
CA PHE A 147 0.34 4.27 9.45
C PHE A 147 -1.04 4.00 8.85
N PHE A 148 -1.97 4.96 8.97
CA PHE A 148 -3.34 4.86 8.46
C PHE A 148 -4.08 3.59 8.94
N GLY A 149 -4.05 3.31 10.24
CA GLY A 149 -4.68 2.13 10.85
C GLY A 149 -3.76 0.91 10.95
N ALA A 150 -2.68 0.87 10.18
CA ALA A 150 -1.67 -0.16 10.29
C ALA A 150 -0.79 0.09 11.53
N LYS A 151 -1.19 -0.51 12.66
CA LYS A 151 -0.46 -0.44 13.94
C LYS A 151 0.57 -1.56 14.05
N SER A 152 1.83 -1.23 14.37
CA SER A 152 2.85 -2.23 14.72
C SER A 152 3.89 -1.71 15.72
N LYS A 153 4.69 -2.62 16.28
CA LYS A 153 5.83 -2.35 17.16
C LYS A 153 7.08 -3.07 16.64
N GLY A 154 8.25 -2.45 16.77
CA GLY A 154 9.52 -3.06 16.35
C GLY A 154 10.73 -2.13 16.48
N GLU A 155 11.90 -2.65 16.15
CA GLU A 155 13.17 -1.93 16.24
C GLU A 155 13.68 -1.49 14.86
N LYS A 156 13.27 -2.17 13.79
CA LYS A 156 13.65 -1.87 12.40
C LYS A 156 12.43 -1.64 11.52
N MET A 157 12.22 -0.38 11.13
CA MET A 157 11.04 0.08 10.41
C MET A 157 11.39 0.53 8.99
N VAL A 158 10.68 0.04 7.97
CA VAL A 158 10.80 0.59 6.62
C VAL A 158 9.46 1.11 6.14
N PHE A 159 9.47 2.33 5.59
CA PHE A 159 8.31 2.94 4.97
C PHE A 159 8.51 3.05 3.47
N ILE A 160 7.53 2.61 2.71
CA ILE A 160 7.55 2.56 1.25
C ILE A 160 6.43 3.44 0.73
N LEU A 161 6.77 4.43 -0.09
CA LEU A 161 5.81 5.31 -0.75
C LEU A 161 5.77 5.08 -2.25
N ASP A 162 4.56 4.94 -2.77
CA ASP A 162 4.26 5.05 -4.18
C ASP A 162 4.37 6.51 -4.63
N ALA A 163 5.07 6.76 -5.74
CA ALA A 163 5.20 8.08 -6.35
C ALA A 163 4.59 8.15 -7.76
N ASN A 164 3.93 7.09 -8.22
CA ASN A 164 3.27 7.07 -9.52
C ASN A 164 2.19 8.15 -9.63
N LYS A 165 1.88 8.57 -10.87
CA LYS A 165 0.86 9.57 -11.18
C LYS A 165 -0.51 9.21 -10.60
N LEU A 166 -0.82 7.91 -10.47
CA LEU A 166 -2.01 7.41 -9.78
C LEU A 166 -2.18 7.95 -8.35
N MET A 167 -1.10 8.31 -7.65
CA MET A 167 -1.18 8.83 -6.27
C MET A 167 -1.69 10.28 -6.18
N VAL A 168 -1.67 11.02 -7.30
CA VAL A 168 -2.04 12.45 -7.36
C VAL A 168 -3.17 12.73 -8.35
N GLU A 169 -3.94 11.71 -8.73
CA GLU A 169 -5.15 11.91 -9.53
C GLU A 169 -6.23 12.63 -8.72
N ASP A 170 -6.98 13.54 -9.37
CA ASP A 170 -8.00 14.38 -8.72
C ASP A 170 -9.03 13.57 -7.92
N ARG A 171 -9.42 12.38 -8.43
CA ARG A 171 -10.38 11.47 -7.77
C ARG A 171 -9.91 10.91 -6.42
N LYS A 172 -8.61 11.01 -6.11
CA LYS A 172 -8.01 10.57 -4.85
C LYS A 172 -7.58 11.75 -3.99
N GLY A 173 -8.12 12.94 -4.26
CA GLY A 173 -7.74 14.16 -3.55
C GLY A 173 -6.45 14.82 -4.08
N GLY A 174 -5.90 14.34 -5.19
CA GLY A 174 -4.78 14.98 -5.87
C GLY A 174 -3.54 15.18 -5.00
N TYR A 175 -2.88 16.33 -5.17
CA TYR A 175 -1.69 16.70 -4.42
C TYR A 175 -1.94 16.85 -2.91
N PHE A 176 -3.16 17.23 -2.53
CA PHE A 176 -3.50 17.42 -1.12
C PHE A 176 -3.38 16.11 -0.34
N THR A 177 -4.06 15.06 -0.81
CA THR A 177 -3.97 13.73 -0.15
C THR A 177 -2.54 13.18 -0.18
N TYR A 178 -1.81 13.38 -1.27
CA TYR A 178 -0.41 12.93 -1.33
C TYR A 178 0.48 13.67 -0.33
N LYS A 179 0.30 14.99 -0.20
CA LYS A 179 1.01 15.81 0.78
C LYS A 179 0.66 15.37 2.20
N PHE A 180 -0.63 15.19 2.51
CA PHE A 180 -1.08 14.65 3.79
C PHE A 180 -0.38 13.33 4.11
N ALA A 181 -0.27 12.43 3.13
CA ALA A 181 0.39 11.15 3.34
C ALA A 181 1.89 11.28 3.66
N LYS A 182 2.60 12.21 3.01
CA LYS A 182 4.00 12.52 3.31
C LYS A 182 4.14 13.13 4.70
N ASP A 183 3.28 14.08 5.05
CA ASP A 183 3.32 14.76 6.34
C ASP A 183 3.09 13.75 7.47
N ARG A 184 2.10 12.86 7.32
CA ARG A 184 1.82 11.79 8.29
C ARG A 184 2.98 10.80 8.45
N LEU A 185 3.68 10.46 7.36
CA LEU A 185 4.89 9.66 7.44
C LEU A 185 5.97 10.37 8.29
N ILE A 186 6.18 11.67 8.07
CA ILE A 186 7.17 12.44 8.82
C ILE A 186 6.80 12.56 10.30
N GLU A 187 5.53 12.80 10.62
CA GLU A 187 5.03 12.78 11.99
C GLU A 187 5.33 11.44 12.68
N MET A 188 5.07 10.33 11.99
CA MET A 188 5.37 9.01 12.53
C MET A 188 6.85 8.80 12.78
N ILE A 189 7.71 9.20 11.84
CA ILE A 189 9.16 9.08 12.00
C ILE A 189 9.64 9.95 13.18
N ASN A 190 9.04 11.12 13.37
CA ASN A 190 9.32 12.01 14.49
C ASN A 190 8.87 11.45 15.84
N GLY A 191 7.84 10.60 15.86
CA GLY A 191 7.36 9.92 17.06
C GLY A 191 8.17 8.69 17.47
N MET A 192 9.09 8.20 16.63
CA MET A 192 9.91 7.02 16.95
C MET A 192 10.96 7.33 18.04
N SER A 193 11.38 6.31 18.79
CA SER A 193 12.56 6.37 19.66
C SER A 193 13.83 6.55 18.81
N SER A 194 14.81 7.32 19.31
CA SER A 194 16.10 7.50 18.63
C SER A 194 16.90 6.21 18.43
N ALA A 195 16.60 5.17 19.23
CA ALA A 195 17.22 3.85 19.09
C ALA A 195 16.55 2.97 18.02
N THR A 196 15.36 3.35 17.51
CA THR A 196 14.72 2.64 16.40
C THR A 196 15.45 2.91 15.10
N LEU A 197 15.80 1.85 14.38
CA LEU A 197 16.37 1.92 13.05
C LEU A 197 15.27 2.07 12.01
N PHE A 198 15.45 2.95 11.04
CA PHE A 198 14.47 3.18 9.99
C PHE A 198 15.11 3.42 8.61
N ASN A 199 14.30 3.27 7.57
CA ASN A 199 14.59 3.78 6.25
C ASN A 199 13.29 4.14 5.52
N VAL A 200 13.39 5.01 4.51
CA VAL A 200 12.28 5.38 3.64
C VAL A 200 12.65 5.06 2.21
N MET A 201 11.75 4.41 1.50
CA MET A 201 11.91 4.03 0.10
C MET A 201 10.76 4.61 -0.72
N VAL A 202 11.05 4.98 -1.94
CA VAL A 202 10.06 5.53 -2.87
C VAL A 202 10.17 4.81 -4.19
N TYR A 203 9.03 4.47 -4.78
CA TYR A 203 9.01 3.80 -6.09
C TYR A 203 8.09 4.48 -7.10
N SER A 204 8.47 4.41 -8.37
CA SER A 204 7.64 4.75 -9.52
C SER A 204 8.05 3.89 -10.70
N GLY A 205 7.08 3.21 -11.30
CA GLY A 205 7.33 2.18 -12.28
C GLY A 205 8.28 1.08 -11.76
N ASN A 206 9.41 0.92 -12.44
CA ASN A 206 10.48 -0.04 -12.11
C ASN A 206 11.62 0.59 -11.28
N THR A 207 11.53 1.88 -10.96
CA THR A 207 12.58 2.60 -10.24
C THR A 207 12.24 2.66 -8.77
N THR A 208 13.23 2.30 -7.95
CA THR A 208 13.20 2.45 -6.49
C THR A 208 14.38 3.30 -6.05
N VAL A 209 14.11 4.27 -5.18
CA VAL A 209 15.13 5.08 -4.50
C VAL A 209 14.98 4.91 -2.99
N MET A 210 16.08 4.97 -2.27
CA MET A 210 16.14 4.79 -0.81
C MET A 210 16.82 6.00 -0.18
N PHE A 211 16.29 6.47 0.95
CA PHE A 211 16.87 7.58 1.72
C PHE A 211 18.32 7.28 2.15
N ARG A 212 18.57 6.03 2.57
CA ARG A 212 19.89 5.50 2.89
C ARG A 212 20.05 4.10 2.31
N SER A 213 21.30 3.67 2.10
CA SER A 213 21.61 2.31 1.61
C SER A 213 21.38 1.21 2.65
N LYS A 214 21.27 1.59 3.93
CA LYS A 214 21.00 0.72 5.08
C LYS A 214 20.06 1.45 6.05
N LEU A 215 19.47 0.72 6.99
CA LEU A 215 18.71 1.31 8.08
C LEU A 215 19.61 2.24 8.92
N VAL A 216 19.05 3.37 9.34
CA VAL A 216 19.74 4.37 10.18
C VAL A 216 18.91 4.65 11.43
N PRO A 217 19.53 4.99 12.57
CA PRO A 217 18.78 5.34 13.78
C PRO A 217 17.95 6.60 13.58
N ALA A 218 16.77 6.65 14.20
CA ALA A 218 15.87 7.80 14.18
C ALA A 218 16.39 8.97 15.05
N THR A 219 17.62 9.42 14.83
CA THR A 219 18.16 10.62 15.50
C THR A 219 17.52 11.90 14.93
N PRO A 220 17.53 13.03 15.66
CA PRO A 220 17.04 14.31 15.15
C PRO A 220 17.62 14.68 13.77
N GLU A 221 18.90 14.40 13.54
CA GLU A 221 19.59 14.68 12.28
C GLU A 221 19.04 13.81 11.14
N ASN A 222 18.83 12.51 11.37
CA ASN A 222 18.27 11.62 10.36
C ASN A 222 16.80 11.91 10.08
N ARG A 223 16.03 12.34 11.09
CA ARG A 223 14.63 12.77 10.94
C ARG A 223 14.51 14.01 10.05
N GLU A 224 15.34 15.01 10.30
CA GLU A 224 15.36 16.22 9.48
C GLU A 224 15.88 15.92 8.06
N ALA A 225 16.91 15.08 7.94
CA ALA A 225 17.43 14.67 6.63
C ALA A 225 16.41 13.91 5.78
N VAL A 226 15.59 13.03 6.37
CA VAL A 226 14.55 12.32 5.59
C VAL A 226 13.41 13.24 5.19
N LYS A 227 13.04 14.21 6.04
CA LYS A 227 12.06 15.26 5.74
C LYS A 227 12.51 16.09 4.54
N GLN A 228 13.76 16.50 4.50
CA GLN A 228 14.34 17.23 3.36
C GLN A 228 14.41 16.36 2.11
N TRP A 229 14.82 15.09 2.25
CA TRP A 229 14.92 14.16 1.13
C TRP A 229 13.57 13.89 0.46
N ILE A 230 12.48 13.73 1.21
CA ILE A 230 11.15 13.42 0.65
C ILE A 230 10.39 14.68 0.17
N ALA A 231 10.77 15.88 0.63
CA ALA A 231 10.10 17.14 0.30
C ALA A 231 9.81 17.34 -1.21
N PRO A 232 10.76 17.15 -2.15
CA PRO A 232 10.52 17.41 -3.56
C PRO A 232 9.53 16.45 -4.22
N LEU A 233 9.26 15.28 -3.62
CA LEU A 233 8.46 14.21 -4.20
C LEU A 233 7.02 14.66 -4.48
N ASN A 234 6.60 14.61 -5.76
CA ASN A 234 5.27 15.02 -6.23
C ASN A 234 4.79 16.37 -5.62
N SER A 235 5.72 17.30 -5.38
CA SER A 235 5.41 18.60 -4.77
C SER A 235 4.69 19.55 -5.70
N THR A 236 4.89 19.39 -7.01
CA THR A 236 4.26 20.20 -8.06
C THR A 236 3.92 19.32 -9.28
N PRO A 237 3.05 19.80 -10.17
CA PRO A 237 2.73 19.08 -11.41
C PRO A 237 3.93 18.76 -12.31
N SER A 238 4.94 19.63 -12.31
CA SER A 238 6.13 19.45 -13.14
C SER A 238 7.04 18.31 -12.70
N VAL A 239 6.85 17.78 -11.48
CA VAL A 239 7.75 16.79 -10.85
C VAL A 239 7.08 15.47 -10.50
N VAL A 240 5.82 15.28 -10.92
CA VAL A 240 5.08 14.05 -10.62
C VAL A 240 5.79 12.83 -11.21
N ALA A 241 5.94 11.79 -10.38
CA ALA A 241 6.59 10.53 -10.73
C ALA A 241 8.06 10.67 -11.18
N ARG A 242 8.72 11.79 -10.87
CA ARG A 242 10.14 12.03 -11.24
C ARG A 242 11.10 11.66 -10.11
N LEU A 243 11.42 10.38 -10.02
CA LEU A 243 12.36 9.88 -8.99
C LEU A 243 13.83 10.21 -9.26
N ASN A 244 14.20 10.60 -10.48
CA ASN A 244 15.56 11.00 -10.82
C ASN A 244 16.05 12.25 -10.05
N ARG A 245 15.16 12.93 -9.32
CA ARG A 245 15.50 14.04 -8.42
C ARG A 245 15.87 13.60 -7.00
N LEU A 246 15.68 12.32 -6.68
CA LEU A 246 16.04 11.75 -5.39
C LEU A 246 17.32 10.91 -5.54
N PRO A 247 18.35 11.13 -4.70
CA PRO A 247 19.50 10.26 -4.66
C PRO A 247 19.13 8.90 -4.05
N GLY A 248 20.00 7.90 -4.25
CA GLY A 248 19.90 6.60 -3.58
C GLY A 248 19.18 5.51 -4.38
N THR A 249 19.36 5.48 -5.70
CA THR A 249 18.80 4.41 -6.55
C THR A 249 19.17 3.03 -6.03
N TYR A 250 18.15 2.21 -5.77
CA TYR A 250 18.32 0.81 -5.39
C TYR A 250 18.64 -0.04 -6.61
N ARG A 251 19.73 -0.80 -6.51
CA ARG A 251 20.10 -1.86 -7.44
C ARG A 251 20.06 -3.17 -6.69
N GLU A 252 19.32 -4.12 -7.24
CA GLU A 252 19.18 -5.45 -6.68
C GLU A 252 20.58 -6.08 -6.58
N PRO A 253 21.05 -6.42 -5.37
CA PRO A 253 22.39 -6.96 -5.18
C PRO A 253 22.50 -8.40 -5.70
N ARG A 254 21.36 -9.06 -5.94
CA ARG A 254 21.27 -10.44 -6.38
C ARG A 254 19.92 -10.72 -7.03
N LYS A 255 19.86 -11.82 -7.78
CA LYS A 255 18.61 -12.49 -8.14
C LYS A 255 18.33 -13.61 -7.14
N TYR A 256 17.06 -13.87 -6.86
CA TYR A 256 16.63 -14.98 -6.01
C TYR A 256 16.19 -16.11 -6.95
N GLU A 257 17.04 -17.12 -7.13
CA GLU A 257 16.88 -18.15 -8.18
C GLU A 257 15.59 -18.97 -8.07
N ASP A 258 15.08 -19.16 -6.86
CA ASP A 258 13.80 -19.83 -6.60
C ASP A 258 12.58 -18.95 -6.90
N SER A 259 12.77 -17.73 -7.39
CA SER A 259 11.65 -16.81 -7.59
C SER A 259 10.99 -16.98 -8.96
N PRO A 260 9.65 -17.11 -9.01
CA PRO A 260 8.90 -17.02 -10.26
C PRO A 260 8.93 -15.63 -10.89
N LEU A 261 9.38 -14.59 -10.15
CA LEU A 261 9.39 -13.20 -10.60
C LEU A 261 10.76 -12.81 -11.17
N TYR A 262 10.75 -12.30 -12.41
CA TYR A 262 11.97 -11.86 -13.09
C TYR A 262 12.11 -10.33 -13.10
N HIS A 263 10.98 -9.61 -13.18
CA HIS A 263 10.97 -8.15 -13.11
C HIS A 263 10.13 -7.69 -11.92
N LEU A 264 10.83 -7.15 -10.92
CA LEU A 264 10.21 -6.53 -9.76
C LEU A 264 9.75 -5.12 -10.14
N PHE A 265 8.44 -4.95 -10.24
CA PHE A 265 7.80 -3.68 -10.58
C PHE A 265 6.95 -3.18 -9.43
N GLY A 266 6.81 -1.86 -9.31
CA GLY A 266 5.97 -1.25 -8.28
C GLY A 266 6.49 -1.55 -6.88
N TRP A 267 5.58 -1.90 -5.97
CA TRP A 267 5.89 -2.10 -4.55
C TRP A 267 6.66 -3.37 -4.23
N VAL A 268 6.75 -4.36 -5.15
CA VAL A 268 7.49 -5.60 -4.87
C VAL A 268 8.99 -5.33 -4.70
N ARG A 269 9.57 -4.51 -5.57
CA ARG A 269 11.00 -4.14 -5.55
C ARG A 269 11.45 -3.46 -4.24
N PRO A 270 10.78 -2.41 -3.74
CA PRO A 270 11.15 -1.80 -2.46
C PRO A 270 10.86 -2.71 -1.26
N ILE A 271 9.87 -3.63 -1.31
CA ILE A 271 9.71 -4.62 -0.23
C ILE A 271 10.92 -5.55 -0.18
N GLN A 272 11.39 -6.06 -1.34
CA GLN A 272 12.63 -6.84 -1.37
C GLN A 272 13.79 -6.06 -0.76
N ALA A 273 13.98 -4.79 -1.18
CA ALA A 273 15.05 -3.94 -0.63
C ALA A 273 14.94 -3.76 0.89
N ALA A 274 13.72 -3.66 1.43
CA ALA A 274 13.46 -3.57 2.86
C ALA A 274 13.81 -4.87 3.60
N MET A 275 13.48 -6.02 3.01
CA MET A 275 13.83 -7.35 3.52
C MET A 275 15.33 -7.61 3.51
N GLU A 276 16.05 -7.15 2.48
CA GLU A 276 17.51 -7.22 2.41
C GLU A 276 18.19 -6.40 3.53
N GLN A 277 17.53 -5.33 3.97
CA GLN A 277 17.93 -4.55 5.14
C GLN A 277 17.45 -5.16 6.47
N ARG A 278 16.77 -6.32 6.42
CA ARG A 278 16.27 -7.08 7.58
C ARG A 278 15.31 -6.26 8.43
N ALA A 279 14.43 -5.49 7.80
CA ALA A 279 13.36 -4.78 8.49
C ALA A 279 12.48 -5.75 9.29
N ASP A 280 11.98 -5.32 10.44
CA ASP A 280 11.01 -6.11 11.22
C ASP A 280 9.58 -5.77 10.77
N ASN A 281 9.36 -4.50 10.38
CA ASN A 281 8.08 -4.01 9.88
C ASN A 281 8.29 -3.21 8.59
N ILE A 282 7.44 -3.49 7.60
CA ILE A 282 7.47 -2.86 6.28
C ILE A 282 6.08 -2.27 6.04
N PHE A 283 5.97 -0.95 5.94
CA PHE A 283 4.74 -0.23 5.65
C PHE A 283 4.73 0.25 4.22
N VAL A 284 3.68 -0.05 3.46
CA VAL A 284 3.57 0.30 2.05
C VAL A 284 2.34 1.15 1.82
N LEU A 285 2.52 2.38 1.37
CA LEU A 285 1.44 3.17 0.79
C LEU A 285 1.46 3.01 -0.73
N CYS A 286 0.38 2.47 -1.30
CA CYS A 286 0.27 2.23 -2.73
C CYS A 286 -1.09 2.64 -3.29
N SER A 287 -1.14 2.93 -4.59
CA SER A 287 -2.40 3.24 -5.29
C SER A 287 -2.95 2.10 -6.15
N GLY A 288 -2.11 1.11 -6.46
CA GLY A 288 -2.45 0.01 -7.35
C GLY A 288 -1.68 -1.26 -7.02
N TYR A 289 -2.07 -2.38 -7.63
CA TYR A 289 -1.45 -3.69 -7.41
C TYR A 289 0.00 -3.79 -7.87
N GLY A 290 0.54 -2.80 -8.59
CA GLY A 290 1.80 -3.00 -9.30
C GLY A 290 1.65 -4.04 -10.41
N ILE A 291 2.73 -4.34 -11.11
CA ILE A 291 2.75 -5.36 -12.17
C ILE A 291 4.02 -6.21 -12.00
N PRO A 292 4.17 -6.96 -10.89
CA PRO A 292 5.30 -7.89 -10.79
C PRO A 292 5.19 -8.90 -11.92
N ARG A 293 6.20 -8.98 -12.80
CA ARG A 293 6.11 -9.84 -13.97
C ARG A 293 6.92 -11.12 -13.75
N PRO A 294 6.31 -12.30 -13.93
CA PRO A 294 7.11 -13.51 -14.08
C PRO A 294 7.98 -13.43 -15.33
N SER A 295 8.98 -14.30 -15.44
CA SER A 295 9.73 -14.40 -16.70
C SER A 295 8.83 -14.91 -17.82
N LYS A 296 9.12 -14.50 -19.06
CA LYS A 296 8.40 -15.01 -20.23
C LYS A 296 8.60 -16.52 -20.35
N GLU A 297 9.81 -16.99 -20.08
CA GLU A 297 10.19 -18.41 -20.11
C GLU A 297 9.42 -19.22 -19.07
N PHE A 298 9.23 -18.69 -17.86
CA PHE A 298 8.46 -19.35 -16.81
C PHE A 298 7.00 -19.53 -17.23
N LEU A 299 6.40 -18.48 -17.81
CA LEU A 299 5.00 -18.52 -18.25
C LEU A 299 4.78 -19.47 -19.42
N LEU A 300 5.61 -19.36 -20.47
CA LEU A 300 5.53 -20.22 -21.64
C LEU A 300 5.65 -21.70 -21.23
N LYS A 301 6.60 -22.02 -20.35
CA LYS A 301 6.73 -23.37 -19.79
C LYS A 301 5.55 -23.78 -18.91
N LYS A 302 5.05 -22.90 -18.02
CA LYS A 302 3.95 -23.22 -17.09
C LYS A 302 2.66 -23.55 -17.83
N TYR A 303 2.43 -22.92 -18.97
CA TYR A 303 1.21 -23.12 -19.75
C TYR A 303 1.40 -23.95 -21.01
N ASP A 304 2.60 -24.51 -21.23
CA ASP A 304 2.90 -25.37 -22.39
C ASP A 304 2.60 -24.68 -23.73
N VAL A 305 3.15 -23.48 -23.91
CA VAL A 305 2.99 -22.68 -25.15
C VAL A 305 4.36 -22.25 -25.66
N ASP A 306 4.61 -22.36 -26.97
CA ASP A 306 5.93 -22.10 -27.55
C ASP A 306 6.20 -20.62 -27.76
N SER A 307 5.15 -19.81 -27.95
CA SER A 307 5.27 -18.37 -28.21
C SER A 307 4.11 -17.53 -27.67
N GLU A 308 4.31 -16.22 -27.57
CA GLU A 308 3.25 -15.28 -27.18
C GLU A 308 2.21 -15.13 -28.29
N GLU A 309 2.67 -15.25 -29.53
CA GLU A 309 1.86 -15.25 -30.74
C GLU A 309 0.87 -16.42 -30.72
N GLU A 310 1.35 -17.64 -30.46
CA GLU A 310 0.51 -18.83 -30.32
C GLU A 310 -0.48 -18.71 -29.13
N TRP A 311 -0.02 -18.12 -28.02
CA TRP A 311 -0.87 -17.84 -26.88
C TRP A 311 -2.03 -16.90 -27.22
N LEU A 312 -1.76 -15.85 -28.00
CA LEU A 312 -2.78 -14.91 -28.45
C LEU A 312 -3.70 -15.55 -29.50
N GLU A 313 -3.13 -16.27 -30.48
CA GLU A 313 -3.88 -16.99 -31.51
C GLU A 313 -4.85 -18.01 -30.93
N SER A 314 -4.42 -18.82 -29.95
CA SER A 314 -5.28 -19.78 -29.24
C SER A 314 -6.46 -19.13 -28.50
N ARG A 315 -6.40 -17.81 -28.26
CA ARG A 315 -7.48 -17.01 -27.66
C ARG A 315 -8.24 -16.18 -28.68
N GLY A 316 -8.04 -16.44 -29.98
CA GLY A 316 -8.69 -15.73 -31.08
C GLY A 316 -8.09 -14.34 -31.35
N TRP A 317 -6.85 -14.10 -30.95
CA TRP A 317 -6.10 -12.86 -31.17
C TRP A 317 -4.94 -13.05 -32.14
N GLY A 318 -5.27 -13.36 -33.39
CA GLY A 318 -4.27 -13.34 -34.47
C GLY A 318 -3.70 -11.94 -34.74
N ALA A 319 -2.58 -11.91 -35.46
CA ALA A 319 -1.79 -10.69 -35.70
C ALA A 319 -2.62 -9.50 -36.23
N ASP A 320 -3.55 -9.74 -37.17
CA ASP A 320 -4.40 -8.67 -37.74
C ASP A 320 -5.35 -8.05 -36.71
N ARG A 321 -5.91 -8.88 -35.81
CA ARG A 321 -6.80 -8.41 -34.74
C ARG A 321 -6.02 -7.59 -33.72
N VAL A 322 -4.82 -8.05 -33.37
CA VAL A 322 -3.89 -7.33 -32.48
C VAL A 322 -3.52 -5.97 -33.08
N ALA A 323 -3.11 -5.95 -34.36
CA ALA A 323 -2.74 -4.71 -35.05
C ALA A 323 -3.93 -3.74 -35.17
N GLY A 324 -5.12 -4.25 -35.49
CA GLY A 324 -6.36 -3.45 -35.52
C GLY A 324 -6.71 -2.85 -34.16
N TYR A 325 -6.55 -3.62 -33.08
CA TYR A 325 -6.73 -3.14 -31.72
C TYR A 325 -5.74 -2.02 -31.38
N GLU A 326 -4.45 -2.21 -31.62
CA GLU A 326 -3.44 -1.20 -31.27
C GLU A 326 -3.63 0.11 -32.06
N ARG A 327 -4.05 0.04 -33.33
CA ARG A 327 -4.42 1.23 -34.12
C ARG A 327 -5.58 1.98 -33.47
N LYS A 328 -6.70 1.30 -33.20
CA LYS A 328 -7.89 1.92 -32.58
C LYS A 328 -7.56 2.48 -31.19
N ARG A 329 -6.77 1.76 -30.40
CA ARG A 329 -6.30 2.19 -29.09
C ARG A 329 -5.44 3.45 -29.20
N ALA A 330 -4.51 3.50 -30.13
CA ALA A 330 -3.65 4.67 -30.35
C ALA A 330 -4.48 5.91 -30.75
N GLU A 331 -5.46 5.76 -31.64
CA GLU A 331 -6.37 6.83 -32.05
C GLU A 331 -7.18 7.38 -30.88
N ILE A 332 -7.80 6.51 -30.08
CA ILE A 332 -8.60 6.91 -28.92
C ILE A 332 -7.73 7.60 -27.88
N LEU A 333 -6.54 7.07 -27.58
CA LEU A 333 -5.61 7.70 -26.65
C LEU A 333 -5.10 9.05 -27.16
N ALA A 334 -4.89 9.22 -28.47
CA ALA A 334 -4.52 10.50 -29.05
C ALA A 334 -5.62 11.55 -28.85
N ARG A 335 -6.89 11.19 -29.13
CA ARG A 335 -8.05 12.07 -28.87
C ARG A 335 -8.20 12.40 -27.38
N ALA A 336 -8.05 11.41 -26.50
CA ALA A 336 -8.15 11.62 -25.05
C ALA A 336 -7.04 12.55 -24.54
N ARG A 337 -5.82 12.45 -25.08
CA ARG A 337 -4.72 13.38 -24.76
C ARG A 337 -5.01 14.80 -25.22
N GLN A 338 -5.63 14.99 -26.39
CA GLN A 338 -6.06 16.30 -26.86
C GLN A 338 -7.11 16.90 -25.91
N LYS A 339 -8.10 16.11 -25.48
CA LYS A 339 -9.09 16.58 -24.49
C LYS A 339 -8.50 16.90 -23.13
N LEU A 340 -7.58 16.08 -22.63
CA LEU A 340 -6.87 16.40 -21.40
C LEU A 340 -6.07 17.71 -21.53
N ALA A 341 -5.46 17.96 -22.70
CA ALA A 341 -4.73 19.21 -22.95
C ALA A 341 -5.66 20.43 -23.01
N GLU A 342 -6.85 20.31 -23.62
CA GLU A 342 -7.90 21.34 -23.59
C GLU A 342 -8.37 21.63 -22.16
N GLU A 343 -8.70 20.59 -21.39
CA GLU A 343 -9.09 20.71 -19.98
C GLU A 343 -7.99 21.40 -19.17
N ASN A 344 -6.73 21.00 -19.36
CA ASN A 344 -5.61 21.59 -18.63
C ASN A 344 -5.35 23.05 -19.01
N ARG A 345 -5.60 23.46 -20.25
CA ARG A 345 -5.57 24.88 -20.64
C ARG A 345 -6.67 25.67 -19.92
N ALA A 346 -7.90 25.13 -19.88
CA ALA A 346 -9.00 25.77 -19.16
C ALA A 346 -8.73 25.86 -17.65
N ARG A 347 -8.19 24.80 -17.05
CA ARG A 347 -7.79 24.78 -15.64
C ARG A 347 -6.71 25.81 -15.34
N GLN A 348 -5.68 25.89 -16.18
CA GLN A 348 -4.63 26.90 -16.03
C GLN A 348 -5.19 28.32 -16.13
N ALA A 349 -6.10 28.59 -17.07
CA ALA A 349 -6.77 29.89 -17.18
C ALA A 349 -7.61 30.23 -15.93
N GLY A 350 -8.18 29.21 -15.28
CA GLY A 350 -8.91 29.35 -14.01
C GLY A 350 -8.04 29.25 -12.74
N GLY A 351 -6.71 29.27 -12.84
CA GLY A 351 -5.80 29.17 -11.69
C GLY A 351 -5.78 27.80 -10.99
N GLN A 352 -6.33 26.76 -11.62
CA GLN A 352 -6.35 25.40 -11.09
C GLN A 352 -5.10 24.61 -11.53
N PRO A 353 -4.60 23.69 -10.69
CA PRO A 353 -3.53 22.79 -11.10
C PRO A 353 -3.98 21.89 -12.25
N PRO A 354 -3.08 21.51 -13.18
CA PRO A 354 -3.41 20.60 -14.26
C PRO A 354 -3.85 19.24 -13.70
N LYS A 355 -4.88 18.67 -14.33
CA LYS A 355 -5.32 17.30 -14.10
C LYS A 355 -4.23 16.33 -14.54
N ILE A 356 -3.93 15.38 -13.66
CA ILE A 356 -3.03 14.27 -13.92
C ILE A 356 -3.86 13.02 -14.19
N VAL A 357 -3.56 12.34 -15.30
CA VAL A 357 -4.18 11.06 -15.69
C VAL A 357 -3.09 10.02 -15.89
N GLN A 358 -3.15 8.92 -15.14
CA GLN A 358 -2.41 7.70 -15.42
C GLN A 358 -3.33 6.61 -15.97
N ASP A 359 -4.51 6.49 -15.38
CA ASP A 359 -5.53 5.55 -15.81
C ASP A 359 -6.39 6.16 -16.94
N TRP A 360 -5.84 6.08 -18.15
CA TRP A 360 -6.50 6.61 -19.35
C TRP A 360 -7.87 5.98 -19.61
N TRP A 361 -8.03 4.70 -19.29
CA TRP A 361 -9.30 4.00 -19.52
C TRP A 361 -10.38 4.46 -18.55
N TYR A 362 -10.03 4.69 -17.29
CA TYR A 362 -10.93 5.36 -16.37
C TYR A 362 -11.33 6.74 -16.88
N TYR A 363 -10.36 7.57 -17.28
CA TYR A 363 -10.64 8.93 -17.78
C TYR A 363 -11.59 8.90 -18.99
N ILE A 364 -11.30 8.05 -19.99
CA ILE A 364 -12.13 7.91 -21.20
C ILE A 364 -13.55 7.43 -20.86
N ARG A 365 -13.69 6.39 -20.04
CA ARG A 365 -15.00 5.82 -19.71
C ARG A 365 -15.82 6.71 -18.78
N ASN A 366 -15.19 7.19 -17.71
CA ASN A 366 -15.91 7.73 -16.56
C ASN A 366 -16.00 9.25 -16.61
N GLU A 367 -15.04 9.93 -17.23
CA GLU A 367 -15.04 11.38 -17.31
C GLU A 367 -15.48 11.84 -18.70
N LEU A 368 -14.88 11.29 -19.76
CA LEU A 368 -15.26 11.64 -21.13
C LEU A 368 -16.56 10.93 -21.58
N LYS A 369 -16.97 9.86 -20.91
CA LYS A 369 -18.15 9.04 -21.22
C LYS A 369 -18.17 8.54 -22.68
N TRP A 370 -17.01 8.32 -23.28
CA TRP A 370 -16.91 7.81 -24.64
C TRP A 370 -17.26 6.34 -24.67
N ASP A 371 -17.94 5.89 -25.74
CA ASP A 371 -18.17 4.47 -25.93
C ASP A 371 -16.85 3.75 -26.25
N TRP A 372 -16.51 2.81 -25.37
CA TRP A 372 -15.29 2.00 -25.40
C TRP A 372 -15.61 0.50 -25.31
N GLN A 373 -16.90 0.12 -25.28
CA GLN A 373 -17.36 -1.26 -25.05
C GLN A 373 -16.90 -2.23 -26.15
N SER A 374 -16.51 -1.70 -27.30
CA SER A 374 -15.96 -2.45 -28.43
C SER A 374 -14.44 -2.65 -28.41
N MET A 375 -13.73 -2.24 -27.35
CA MET A 375 -12.29 -2.49 -27.21
C MET A 375 -12.01 -3.63 -26.23
N PRO A 376 -11.78 -4.86 -26.73
CA PRO A 376 -11.35 -5.96 -25.88
C PRO A 376 -9.92 -5.69 -25.38
N HIS A 377 -9.65 -5.96 -24.11
CA HIS A 377 -8.40 -5.58 -23.46
C HIS A 377 -7.26 -6.57 -23.77
N LEU A 378 -6.51 -6.32 -24.85
CA LEU A 378 -5.37 -7.18 -25.24
C LEU A 378 -4.35 -7.37 -24.10
N TYR A 379 -4.17 -6.36 -23.25
CA TYR A 379 -3.22 -6.43 -22.15
C TYR A 379 -3.58 -7.49 -21.09
N GLU A 380 -4.83 -7.87 -20.92
CA GLU A 380 -5.20 -8.97 -20.00
C GLU A 380 -4.91 -10.35 -20.58
N LEU A 381 -4.70 -10.40 -21.89
CA LEU A 381 -4.47 -11.63 -22.61
C LEU A 381 -2.99 -11.88 -22.86
N ALA A 382 -2.10 -10.92 -22.59
CA ALA A 382 -0.67 -11.19 -22.68
C ALA A 382 -0.23 -12.08 -21.50
N PRO A 383 0.55 -13.16 -21.74
CA PRO A 383 0.98 -14.07 -20.67
C PRO A 383 1.63 -13.34 -19.50
N ASN A 384 2.49 -12.36 -19.82
CA ASN A 384 3.28 -11.58 -18.85
C ASN A 384 2.46 -10.66 -17.93
N ASN A 385 1.15 -10.55 -18.15
CA ASN A 385 0.23 -9.80 -17.30
C ASN A 385 -0.60 -10.71 -16.38
N ILE A 386 -0.42 -12.03 -16.49
CA ILE A 386 -0.87 -13.00 -15.50
C ILE A 386 0.15 -13.00 -14.36
N VAL A 387 -0.34 -12.76 -13.15
CA VAL A 387 0.47 -12.79 -11.93
C VAL A 387 -0.38 -13.42 -10.85
N GLU A 388 0.00 -14.59 -10.37
CA GLU A 388 -0.63 -15.15 -9.19
C GLU A 388 -0.06 -14.45 -7.93
N PRO A 389 -0.88 -14.04 -6.95
CA PRO A 389 -0.38 -13.47 -5.70
C PRO A 389 0.58 -14.40 -4.98
N ASP A 390 0.38 -15.71 -5.14
CA ASP A 390 1.20 -16.73 -4.49
C ASP A 390 2.64 -16.68 -5.03
N TRP A 391 2.87 -16.31 -6.30
CA TRP A 391 4.22 -16.08 -6.85
C TRP A 391 4.94 -14.90 -6.17
N VAL A 392 4.20 -13.87 -5.74
CA VAL A 392 4.78 -12.75 -4.99
C VAL A 392 5.11 -13.18 -3.55
N ILE A 393 4.27 -14.01 -2.95
CA ILE A 393 4.51 -14.59 -1.63
C ILE A 393 5.76 -15.48 -1.68
N GLU A 394 5.82 -16.42 -2.62
CA GLU A 394 6.97 -17.31 -2.85
C GLU A 394 8.27 -16.52 -3.07
N HIS A 395 8.21 -15.43 -3.85
CA HIS A 395 9.34 -14.53 -4.01
C HIS A 395 9.80 -13.95 -2.67
N PHE A 396 8.91 -13.39 -1.87
CA PHE A 396 9.28 -12.84 -0.55
C PHE A 396 9.73 -13.91 0.44
N GLU A 397 9.18 -15.12 0.38
CA GLU A 397 9.65 -16.26 1.16
C GLU A 397 11.09 -16.63 0.78
N ALA A 398 11.42 -16.65 -0.52
CA ALA A 398 12.80 -16.85 -0.98
C ALA A 398 13.74 -15.76 -0.47
N VAL A 399 13.30 -14.49 -0.47
CA VAL A 399 14.07 -13.37 0.12
C VAL A 399 14.27 -13.58 1.64
N CYS A 400 13.25 -14.08 2.36
CA CYS A 400 13.32 -14.39 3.79
C CYS A 400 14.28 -15.57 4.08
N ARG A 401 14.22 -16.64 3.28
CA ARG A 401 15.15 -17.78 3.38
C ARG A 401 16.61 -17.33 3.30
N PHE A 402 16.91 -16.31 2.49
CA PHE A 402 18.27 -15.81 2.35
C PHE A 402 18.67 -14.82 3.44
N ASN A 403 17.80 -13.87 3.79
CA ASN A 403 18.18 -12.72 4.63
C ASN A 403 17.85 -12.88 6.12
N TYR A 404 16.89 -13.73 6.47
CA TYR A 404 16.36 -13.88 7.84
C TYR A 404 16.72 -15.23 8.45
N ALA A 405 16.47 -16.34 7.72
CA ALA A 405 16.67 -17.69 8.25
C ALA A 405 18.11 -17.98 8.74
N PRO A 406 19.20 -17.57 8.03
CA PRO A 406 20.57 -17.85 8.48
C PRO A 406 20.93 -17.17 9.80
N GLN A 407 20.20 -16.12 10.16
CA GLN A 407 20.39 -15.36 11.40
C GLN A 407 19.33 -15.69 12.45
N LYS A 408 18.44 -16.64 12.18
CA LYS A 408 17.32 -16.99 13.06
C LYS A 408 16.41 -15.79 13.37
N LEU A 409 16.28 -14.86 12.43
CA LEU A 409 15.36 -13.74 12.55
C LEU A 409 13.94 -14.18 12.16
N PRO A 410 12.90 -13.66 12.83
CA PRO A 410 11.52 -13.87 12.38
C PRO A 410 11.27 -13.16 11.06
N ASN A 411 10.37 -13.71 10.23
CA ASN A 411 9.92 -13.02 9.02
C ASN A 411 9.33 -11.64 9.34
N PRO A 412 9.48 -10.65 8.45
CA PRO A 412 8.98 -9.31 8.66
C PRO A 412 7.45 -9.26 8.64
N ALA A 413 6.88 -8.27 9.33
CA ALA A 413 5.49 -7.88 9.15
C ALA A 413 5.35 -6.96 7.92
N ILE A 414 4.48 -7.29 6.97
CA ILE A 414 4.22 -6.45 5.78
C ILE A 414 2.83 -5.83 5.87
N HIS A 415 2.79 -4.52 6.08
CA HIS A 415 1.56 -3.73 6.12
C HIS A 415 1.36 -3.00 4.80
N ILE A 416 0.14 -3.04 4.25
CA ILE A 416 -0.22 -2.36 3.01
C ILE A 416 -1.40 -1.44 3.27
N VAL A 417 -1.22 -0.17 2.95
CA VAL A 417 -2.26 0.85 2.88
C VAL A 417 -2.53 1.14 1.41
N LYS A 418 -3.76 0.90 0.94
CA LYS A 418 -4.15 1.20 -0.44
C LYS A 418 -4.92 2.52 -0.48
N LEU A 419 -4.36 3.50 -1.19
CA LEU A 419 -5.05 4.75 -1.51
C LEU A 419 -6.15 4.48 -2.55
N ILE A 420 -7.39 4.79 -2.18
CA ILE A 420 -8.59 4.68 -3.02
C ILE A 420 -9.23 6.05 -3.29
N ALA A 421 -10.17 6.09 -4.22
CA ALA A 421 -10.92 7.30 -4.51
C ALA A 421 -11.78 7.73 -3.31
N GLU A 422 -12.17 9.01 -3.30
CA GLU A 422 -12.99 9.62 -2.23
C GLU A 422 -14.34 8.91 -2.04
N ASP A 423 -14.97 8.51 -3.14
CA ASP A 423 -16.23 7.75 -3.15
C ASP A 423 -16.07 6.29 -2.67
N GLY A 424 -14.87 5.90 -2.25
CA GLY A 424 -14.54 4.55 -1.79
C GLY A 424 -14.40 3.53 -2.92
N THR A 425 -14.48 3.93 -4.19
CA THR A 425 -14.31 3.01 -5.30
C THR A 425 -12.85 2.52 -5.36
N PRO A 426 -12.62 1.19 -5.34
CA PRO A 426 -11.34 0.64 -5.73
C PRO A 426 -11.05 1.08 -7.17
N ILE A 427 -9.86 1.61 -7.39
CA ILE A 427 -9.43 2.20 -8.68
C ILE A 427 -9.38 1.18 -9.84
N GLU A 428 -9.54 -0.10 -9.52
CA GLU A 428 -9.62 -1.18 -10.50
C GLU A 428 -11.11 -1.43 -10.76
N PRO A 429 -11.64 -1.05 -11.94
CA PRO A 429 -13.08 -1.02 -12.13
C PRO A 429 -13.72 -2.38 -11.90
N PRO A 430 -14.88 -2.43 -11.22
CA PRO A 430 -15.70 -3.63 -11.18
C PRO A 430 -16.20 -3.88 -12.61
N GLY A 431 -15.85 -5.04 -13.17
CA GLY A 431 -16.23 -5.42 -14.53
C GLY A 431 -15.15 -6.18 -15.30
N ASN A 432 -13.96 -6.33 -14.73
CA ASN A 432 -12.94 -7.20 -15.31
C ASN A 432 -12.36 -8.15 -14.26
N GLU A 433 -12.45 -9.46 -14.49
CA GLU A 433 -12.02 -10.50 -13.56
C GLU A 433 -10.55 -10.31 -13.14
N GLY A 434 -9.68 -9.82 -14.04
CA GLY A 434 -8.28 -9.52 -13.73
C GLY A 434 -8.04 -8.34 -12.77
N CYS A 435 -8.96 -7.37 -12.72
CA CYS A 435 -8.88 -6.18 -11.87
C CYS A 435 -9.42 -6.45 -10.44
N ALA A 436 -10.53 -7.19 -10.33
CA ALA A 436 -11.01 -7.68 -9.04
C ALA A 436 -10.00 -8.64 -8.39
N TYR A 437 -9.38 -9.50 -9.21
CA TYR A 437 -8.34 -10.43 -8.80
C TYR A 437 -7.14 -9.71 -8.16
N ARG A 438 -6.64 -8.64 -8.77
CA ARG A 438 -5.50 -7.84 -8.27
C ARG A 438 -5.79 -7.17 -6.92
N PHE A 439 -6.99 -6.63 -6.70
CA PHE A 439 -7.35 -6.07 -5.38
C PHE A 439 -7.40 -7.14 -4.28
N VAL A 440 -8.02 -8.29 -4.55
CA VAL A 440 -8.07 -9.43 -3.61
C VAL A 440 -6.67 -10.00 -3.36
N SER A 441 -5.85 -10.06 -4.41
CA SER A 441 -4.47 -10.52 -4.37
C SER A 441 -3.60 -9.67 -3.47
N LEU A 442 -3.77 -8.34 -3.49
CA LEU A 442 -2.99 -7.45 -2.61
C LEU A 442 -3.24 -7.73 -1.12
N LYS A 443 -4.47 -8.12 -0.76
CA LYS A 443 -4.85 -8.48 0.62
C LYS A 443 -4.20 -9.77 1.12
N LYS A 444 -3.78 -10.66 0.22
CA LYS A 444 -3.09 -11.90 0.61
C LYS A 444 -1.70 -11.64 1.16
N ILE A 445 -1.01 -10.61 0.68
CA ILE A 445 0.38 -10.32 1.07
C ILE A 445 0.49 -10.00 2.57
N PRO A 446 -0.28 -9.05 3.16
CA PRO A 446 -0.21 -8.82 4.59
C PRO A 446 -0.60 -10.04 5.42
N ARG A 447 -1.55 -10.86 4.95
CA ARG A 447 -1.94 -12.08 5.66
C ARG A 447 -0.80 -13.10 5.74
N ALA A 448 -0.08 -13.32 4.63
CA ALA A 448 1.06 -14.24 4.59
C ALA A 448 2.22 -13.77 5.49
N PHE A 449 2.40 -12.44 5.60
CA PHE A 449 3.49 -11.83 6.36
C PHE A 449 2.98 -11.10 7.60
N LYS A 450 1.97 -11.64 8.30
CA LYS A 450 1.48 -11.17 9.63
C LYS A 450 1.27 -9.65 9.78
N GLY A 451 0.98 -8.95 8.68
CA GLY A 451 0.74 -7.52 8.65
C GLY A 451 -0.74 -7.18 8.54
N ARG A 452 -1.00 -5.92 8.18
CA ARG A 452 -2.35 -5.36 8.06
C ARG A 452 -2.61 -4.82 6.66
N PHE A 453 -3.85 -4.91 6.23
CA PHE A 453 -4.31 -4.30 4.99
C PHE A 453 -5.35 -3.23 5.32
N GLU A 454 -5.04 -1.99 4.99
CA GLU A 454 -5.91 -0.84 5.26
C GLU A 454 -6.23 -0.08 3.97
N LEU A 455 -7.33 0.67 4.00
CA LEU A 455 -7.74 1.55 2.92
C LEU A 455 -7.60 3.00 3.39
N LEU A 456 -7.00 3.82 2.55
CA LEU A 456 -6.97 5.28 2.71
C LEU A 456 -7.86 5.87 1.61
N LYS A 457 -9.01 6.42 1.98
CA LYS A 457 -9.84 7.21 1.07
C LYS A 457 -9.19 8.57 0.88
N GLY A 458 -8.89 8.90 -0.36
CA GLY A 458 -8.42 10.23 -0.71
C GLY A 458 -9.51 11.28 -0.49
N ALA A 459 -9.11 12.52 -0.26
CA ALA A 459 -10.03 13.64 -0.18
C ALA A 459 -9.33 14.95 -0.53
N LYS A 460 -10.10 16.00 -0.84
CA LYS A 460 -9.55 17.30 -1.23
C LYS A 460 -9.28 18.24 -0.06
N THR A 461 -9.83 17.92 1.12
CA THR A 461 -9.72 18.74 2.33
C THR A 461 -9.28 17.90 3.53
N MET A 462 -8.73 18.55 4.56
CA MET A 462 -8.32 17.87 5.79
C MET A 462 -9.53 17.27 6.52
N GLU A 463 -10.61 18.04 6.63
CA GLU A 463 -11.85 17.61 7.27
C GLU A 463 -12.39 16.33 6.64
N ASP A 464 -12.45 16.26 5.31
CA ASP A 464 -12.90 15.08 4.60
C ASP A 464 -11.95 13.89 4.79
N ILE A 465 -10.63 14.12 4.78
CA ILE A 465 -9.67 13.04 5.03
C ILE A 465 -9.88 12.44 6.43
N LEU A 466 -9.99 13.28 7.46
CA LEU A 466 -10.15 12.82 8.85
C LEU A 466 -11.47 12.07 9.02
N LYS A 467 -12.56 12.64 8.49
CA LYS A 467 -13.91 12.06 8.53
C LYS A 467 -13.99 10.72 7.78
N ASN A 468 -13.39 10.64 6.59
CA ASN A 468 -13.53 9.47 5.73
C ASN A 468 -12.72 8.25 6.17
N ASN A 469 -11.72 8.45 7.03
CA ASN A 469 -10.73 7.44 7.38
C ASN A 469 -10.67 7.12 8.88
N ASP A 470 -11.55 7.69 9.70
CA ASP A 470 -11.59 7.48 11.15
C ASP A 470 -10.21 7.71 11.79
N LEU A 471 -9.56 8.82 11.39
CA LEU A 471 -8.20 9.18 11.81
C LEU A 471 -8.19 10.22 12.94
N SER A 472 -9.33 10.44 13.63
CA SER A 472 -9.35 11.29 14.82
C SER A 472 -8.40 10.72 15.88
N ASP A 473 -7.62 11.60 16.50
CA ASP A 473 -6.58 11.23 17.47
C ASP A 473 -7.19 10.47 18.67
N ASP A 474 -6.95 9.16 18.71
CA ASP A 474 -7.01 8.29 19.89
C ASP A 474 -5.63 8.20 20.57
#